data_AF-A0A9C9T9W6-F1
#
_entry.id   AF-A0A9C9T9W6-F1
#
_cell.length_a   1.000
_cell.length_b   1.000
_cell.length_c   1.000
_cell.angle_alpha   90.00
_cell.angle_beta   90.00
_cell.angle_gamma   90.00
#
_symmetry.space_group_name_H-M   'P 1'
#
loop_
_entity.id
_entity.type
_entity.pdbx_description
1 polymer ?
#
loop_
_entity_poly.entity_id
_entity_poly.type
_entity_poly.pdbx_seq_one_letter_code
_entity_poly.pdbx_strand_id
1 'polypeptide(L)'
;AARNAGARIASGRYLAFLDSDDWWAAEKIWQQMASIKKSGFVWSHMKTLVVSSEVGESAIDKGYFGDWYRGQRSGMITQELLQTNFICTSSVLIEKMVFINSGGFCVNRSLQRFEDYELWLQLAARYPIDYCEIPAVYYVSHEAVSAFDEVIEQIEKNDLVMDSIANKCAEIYPSDAITRRRYFFREHLFRVAISQNNRKTARHILEEMRYFNGFIGSNLLNTLLYFTPHCIIKRIGLFIARLLKLQESD
;
A
#
# COMPACT_ATOMS: atom_id res chain seq x y z
N ALA A 1 14.64 11.54 -1.07
CA ALA A 1 15.56 12.70 -0.90
C ALA A 1 14.84 14.06 -0.95
N ALA A 2 14.11 14.38 -2.03
CA ALA A 2 13.43 15.68 -2.18
C ALA A 2 12.42 15.99 -1.04
N ARG A 3 11.52 15.05 -0.72
CA ARG A 3 10.55 15.19 0.38
C ARG A 3 11.23 15.48 1.74
N ASN A 4 12.34 14.80 2.04
CA ASN A 4 13.12 15.07 3.27
C ASN A 4 13.75 16.47 3.29
N ALA A 5 14.22 16.96 2.13
CA ALA A 5 14.77 18.31 2.05
C ALA A 5 13.69 19.37 2.32
N GLY A 6 12.49 19.19 1.72
CA GLY A 6 11.33 20.04 2.00
C GLY A 6 10.92 19.99 3.48
N ALA A 7 10.84 18.80 4.07
CA ALA A 7 10.51 18.62 5.48
C ALA A 7 11.46 19.35 6.44
N ARG A 8 12.76 19.41 6.12
CA ARG A 8 13.75 20.12 6.95
C ARG A 8 13.53 21.62 6.97
N ILE A 9 13.27 22.23 5.82
CA ILE A 9 13.12 23.68 5.68
C ILE A 9 11.72 24.19 6.05
N ALA A 10 10.70 23.32 6.03
CA ALA A 10 9.33 23.69 6.42
C ALA A 10 9.28 24.21 7.86
N SER A 11 8.62 25.33 8.12
CA SER A 11 8.51 25.93 9.47
C SER A 11 7.26 25.50 10.25
N GLY A 12 6.32 24.81 9.60
CA GLY A 12 5.08 24.36 10.21
C GLY A 12 5.27 23.29 11.28
N ARG A 13 4.36 23.27 12.28
CA ARG A 13 4.27 22.18 13.28
C ARG A 13 3.93 20.84 12.62
N TYR A 14 3.09 20.87 11.58
CA TYR A 14 2.70 19.70 10.80
C TYR A 14 3.32 19.79 9.40
N LEU A 15 3.65 18.63 8.85
CA LEU A 15 4.06 18.42 7.47
C LEU A 15 2.92 17.74 6.73
N ALA A 16 2.66 18.19 5.51
CA ALA A 16 1.79 17.52 4.55
C ALA A 16 2.60 17.31 3.27
N PHE A 17 2.47 16.13 2.65
CA PHE A 17 3.20 15.77 1.44
C PHE A 17 2.27 15.84 0.25
N LEU A 18 2.72 16.42 -0.86
CA LEU A 18 1.98 16.48 -2.11
C LEU A 18 2.94 16.12 -3.24
N ASP A 19 2.62 15.04 -3.96
CA ASP A 19 3.38 14.66 -5.14
C ASP A 19 3.03 15.56 -6.33
N SER A 20 3.97 15.72 -7.26
CA SER A 20 3.88 16.72 -8.34
C SER A 20 2.79 16.47 -9.36
N ASP A 21 2.26 15.25 -9.39
CA ASP A 21 1.17 14.80 -10.25
C ASP A 21 -0.17 14.72 -9.52
N ASP A 22 -0.22 14.98 -8.21
CA ASP A 22 -1.46 14.98 -7.42
C ASP A 22 -1.95 16.41 -7.14
N TRP A 23 -3.19 16.54 -6.68
CA TRP A 23 -3.70 17.83 -6.17
C TRP A 23 -4.65 17.67 -4.99
N TRP A 24 -4.89 18.79 -4.29
CA TRP A 24 -5.80 18.86 -3.15
C TRP A 24 -6.97 19.77 -3.45
N ALA A 25 -8.13 19.44 -2.89
CA ALA A 25 -9.19 20.43 -2.71
C ALA A 25 -8.74 21.49 -1.69
N ALA A 26 -9.29 22.71 -1.79
CA ALA A 26 -8.92 23.82 -0.91
C ALA A 26 -9.12 23.50 0.57
N GLU A 27 -10.05 22.58 0.87
CA GLU A 27 -10.46 22.19 2.20
C GLU A 27 -9.60 21.16 2.91
N LYS A 28 -8.68 20.49 2.18
CA LYS A 28 -7.92 19.33 2.66
C LYS A 28 -7.28 19.56 4.02
N ILE A 29 -6.53 20.65 4.16
CA ILE A 29 -5.74 20.92 5.37
C ILE A 29 -6.63 21.22 6.58
N TRP A 30 -7.68 22.04 6.44
CA TRP A 30 -8.51 22.40 7.59
C TRP A 30 -9.35 21.22 8.08
N GLN A 31 -9.87 20.39 7.17
CA GLN A 31 -10.60 19.17 7.52
C GLN A 31 -9.71 18.18 8.27
N GLN A 32 -8.51 17.94 7.74
CA GLN A 32 -7.58 16.99 8.32
C GLN A 32 -7.03 17.47 9.68
N MET A 33 -6.76 18.77 9.82
CA MET A 33 -6.39 19.38 11.10
C MET A 33 -7.51 19.28 12.14
N ALA A 34 -8.77 19.49 11.75
CA ALA A 34 -9.91 19.30 12.64
C ALA A 34 -10.03 17.84 13.12
N SER A 35 -9.77 16.87 12.23
CA SER A 35 -9.76 15.44 12.54
C SER A 35 -8.64 15.06 13.52
N ILE A 36 -7.41 15.53 13.27
CA ILE A 36 -6.26 15.39 14.20
C ILE A 36 -6.56 16.00 15.56
N LYS A 37 -7.16 17.20 15.62
CA LYS A 37 -7.50 17.85 16.89
C LYS A 37 -8.53 17.05 17.68
N LYS A 38 -9.49 16.41 16.99
CA LYS A 38 -10.52 15.57 17.61
C LYS A 38 -9.96 14.25 18.14
N SER A 39 -9.08 13.59 17.38
CA SER A 39 -8.47 12.31 17.78
C SER A 39 -7.34 12.48 18.80
N GLY A 40 -6.65 13.62 18.79
CA GLY A 40 -5.43 13.84 19.57
C GLY A 40 -4.21 13.10 19.03
N PHE A 41 -4.29 12.53 17.82
CA PHE A 41 -3.20 11.78 17.21
C PHE A 41 -2.18 12.69 16.53
N VAL A 42 -0.97 12.18 16.31
CA VAL A 42 0.17 12.95 15.78
C VAL A 42 0.30 12.88 14.26
N TRP A 43 -0.51 12.05 13.62
CA TRP A 43 -0.52 11.88 12.18
C TRP A 43 -1.87 11.32 11.70
N SER A 44 -2.17 11.57 10.43
CA SER A 44 -3.41 11.14 9.79
C SER A 44 -3.21 10.88 8.31
N HIS A 45 -4.14 10.12 7.74
CA HIS A 45 -4.33 10.00 6.30
C HIS A 45 -5.79 10.29 5.96
N MET A 46 -6.07 10.50 4.68
CA MET A 46 -7.38 10.95 4.21
C MET A 46 -7.87 10.08 3.06
N LYS A 47 -9.19 9.89 2.99
CA LYS A 47 -9.86 9.29 1.84
C LYS A 47 -9.42 10.00 0.56
N THR A 48 -8.97 9.25 -0.42
CA THR A 48 -8.30 9.81 -1.60
C THR A 48 -9.01 9.33 -2.85
N LEU A 49 -9.38 10.26 -3.72
CA LEU A 49 -10.01 9.99 -5.01
C LEU A 49 -8.93 9.57 -6.00
N VAL A 50 -9.20 8.53 -6.80
CA VAL A 50 -8.30 8.11 -7.88
C VAL A 50 -8.79 8.69 -9.20
N VAL A 51 -7.89 9.43 -9.85
CA VAL A 51 -8.14 10.07 -11.15
C VAL A 51 -7.26 9.41 -12.21
N SER A 52 -7.76 9.29 -13.44
CA SER A 52 -6.97 8.78 -14.57
C SER A 52 -6.10 9.90 -15.14
N SER A 53 -4.82 9.62 -15.40
CA SER A 53 -3.92 10.58 -16.05
C SER A 53 -4.38 10.98 -17.47
N GLU A 54 -5.17 10.14 -18.14
CA GLU A 54 -5.63 10.38 -19.52
C GLU A 54 -6.79 11.38 -19.64
N VAL A 55 -7.55 11.62 -18.56
CA VAL A 55 -8.84 12.33 -18.64
C VAL A 55 -8.85 13.64 -17.84
N GLY A 56 -7.75 13.95 -17.13
CA GLY A 56 -7.64 15.17 -16.32
C GLY A 56 -8.69 15.25 -15.21
N GLU A 57 -8.98 16.47 -14.72
CA GLU A 57 -9.91 16.73 -13.61
C GLU A 57 -11.34 16.19 -13.82
N SER A 58 -11.73 15.86 -15.05
CA SER A 58 -13.11 15.53 -15.42
C SER A 58 -13.49 14.04 -15.28
N ALA A 59 -12.59 13.15 -14.84
CA ALA A 59 -12.96 11.76 -14.61
C ALA A 59 -12.42 11.19 -13.28
N ILE A 60 -13.25 11.30 -12.25
CA ILE A 60 -13.19 10.43 -11.08
C ILE A 60 -13.66 9.03 -11.54
N ASP A 61 -12.81 8.32 -12.29
CA ASP A 61 -13.21 7.11 -13.01
C ASP A 61 -12.85 5.82 -12.26
N LYS A 62 -12.04 5.90 -11.20
CA LYS A 62 -11.41 4.71 -10.58
C LYS A 62 -11.74 4.49 -9.10
N GLY A 63 -12.68 5.26 -8.54
CA GLY A 63 -13.09 5.14 -7.14
C GLY A 63 -12.08 5.77 -6.18
N TYR A 64 -11.85 5.12 -5.03
CA TYR A 64 -10.96 5.66 -4.01
C TYR A 64 -9.71 4.78 -3.80
N PHE A 65 -8.60 5.43 -3.48
CA PHE A 65 -7.32 4.77 -3.24
C PHE A 65 -7.45 3.87 -2.01
N GLY A 66 -7.03 2.62 -2.18
CA GLY A 66 -7.09 1.64 -1.11
C GLY A 66 -8.48 1.05 -0.87
N ASP A 67 -9.53 1.37 -1.63
CA ASP A 67 -10.89 0.85 -1.35
C ASP A 67 -11.03 -0.67 -1.39
N TRP A 68 -10.11 -1.37 -2.08
CA TRP A 68 -9.99 -2.82 -2.01
C TRP A 68 -9.73 -3.36 -0.59
N TYR A 69 -9.21 -2.51 0.30
CA TYR A 69 -8.98 -2.82 1.70
C TYR A 69 -10.22 -2.48 2.55
N ARG A 70 -10.77 -3.49 3.24
CA ARG A 70 -12.02 -3.39 4.02
C ARG A 70 -11.82 -3.44 5.53
N GLY A 71 -10.57 -3.41 6.02
CA GLY A 71 -10.29 -3.43 7.46
C GLY A 71 -10.13 -2.05 8.08
N GLN A 72 -9.54 -2.00 9.27
CA GLN A 72 -9.40 -0.81 10.09
C GLN A 72 -8.43 0.21 9.46
N ARG A 73 -8.85 1.49 9.41
CA ARG A 73 -8.07 2.58 8.79
C ARG A 73 -7.53 3.61 9.78
N SER A 74 -7.99 3.61 11.03
CA SER A 74 -7.55 4.53 12.09
C SER A 74 -7.15 3.75 13.34
N GLY A 75 -6.46 4.39 14.29
CA GLY A 75 -5.91 3.74 15.48
C GLY A 75 -4.60 3.01 15.18
N MET A 76 -4.34 1.91 15.89
CA MET A 76 -3.13 1.10 15.71
C MET A 76 -3.29 0.16 14.52
N ILE A 77 -2.83 0.60 13.34
CA ILE A 77 -3.03 -0.12 12.07
C ILE A 77 -1.84 -0.98 11.63
N THR A 78 -1.03 -1.42 12.58
CA THR A 78 0.21 -2.19 12.33
C THR A 78 -0.06 -3.45 11.52
N GLN A 79 -1.08 -4.23 11.88
CA GLN A 79 -1.38 -5.51 11.23
C GLN A 79 -2.00 -5.29 9.85
N GLU A 80 -2.74 -4.20 9.72
CA GLU A 80 -3.45 -3.76 8.53
C GLU A 80 -2.44 -3.34 7.45
N LEU A 81 -1.45 -2.52 7.81
CA LEU A 81 -0.39 -2.12 6.87
C LEU A 81 0.53 -3.28 6.48
N LEU A 82 0.72 -4.30 7.33
CA LEU A 82 1.40 -5.54 6.93
C LEU A 82 0.62 -6.35 5.90
N GLN A 83 -0.69 -6.15 5.75
CA GLN A 83 -1.44 -6.83 4.70
C GLN A 83 -1.24 -6.12 3.36
N THR A 84 -1.40 -4.80 3.35
CA THR A 84 -1.25 -4.00 2.13
C THR A 84 -1.02 -2.53 2.45
N ASN A 85 -0.33 -1.82 1.56
CA ASN A 85 -0.20 -0.37 1.67
C ASN A 85 -1.47 0.28 1.11
N PHE A 86 -2.30 0.85 1.99
CA PHE A 86 -3.51 1.58 1.63
C PHE A 86 -3.43 3.07 1.96
N ILE A 87 -2.26 3.58 2.34
CA ILE A 87 -2.03 5.01 2.63
C ILE A 87 -1.43 5.66 1.39
N CYS A 88 -2.14 6.63 0.82
CA CYS A 88 -1.61 7.49 -0.23
C CYS A 88 -0.70 8.57 0.40
N THR A 89 0.53 8.71 -0.11
CA THR A 89 1.48 9.71 0.43
C THR A 89 0.91 11.13 0.38
N SER A 90 0.23 11.50 -0.71
CA SER A 90 -0.38 12.82 -0.86
C SER A 90 -1.54 13.08 0.11
N SER A 91 -2.01 12.07 0.83
CA SER A 91 -3.06 12.20 1.84
C SER A 91 -2.53 12.36 3.26
N VAL A 92 -1.23 12.21 3.49
CA VAL A 92 -0.66 12.23 4.84
C VAL A 92 -0.49 13.66 5.40
N LEU A 93 -0.80 13.79 6.68
CA LEU A 93 -0.46 14.94 7.53
C LEU A 93 0.16 14.40 8.83
N ILE A 94 1.32 14.90 9.21
CA ILE A 94 2.11 14.38 10.35
C ILE A 94 2.80 15.50 11.12
N GLU A 95 2.90 15.39 12.44
CA GLU A 95 3.75 16.30 13.22
C GLU A 95 5.20 16.24 12.76
N LYS A 96 5.79 17.42 12.51
CA LYS A 96 7.16 17.55 11.97
C LYS A 96 8.17 16.80 12.82
N MET A 97 8.06 16.89 14.15
CA MET A 97 9.01 16.23 15.06
C MET A 97 8.86 14.71 15.05
N VAL A 98 7.64 14.17 14.86
CA VAL A 98 7.44 12.73 14.71
C VAL A 98 8.11 12.25 13.42
N PHE A 99 7.90 12.94 12.30
CA PHE A 99 8.56 12.61 11.03
C PHE A 99 10.10 12.65 11.15
N ILE A 100 10.66 13.71 11.75
CA ILE A 100 12.11 13.87 11.91
C ILE A 100 12.70 12.79 12.82
N ASN A 101 12.06 12.52 13.96
CA ASN A 101 12.53 11.53 14.93
C ASN A 101 12.45 10.10 14.38
N SER A 102 11.54 9.83 13.44
CA SER A 102 11.50 8.56 12.69
C SER A 102 12.54 8.46 11.57
N GLY A 103 13.37 9.50 11.36
CA GLY A 103 14.41 9.52 10.32
C GLY A 103 13.94 9.96 8.94
N GLY A 104 12.66 10.31 8.78
CA GLY A 104 12.04 10.68 7.51
C GLY A 104 12.01 9.52 6.49
N PHE A 105 11.80 9.86 5.21
CA PHE A 105 11.79 8.85 4.15
C PHE A 105 13.18 8.23 3.94
N CYS A 106 13.25 6.92 3.75
CA CYS A 106 14.51 6.24 3.46
C CYS A 106 15.18 6.82 2.18
N VAL A 107 16.48 7.09 2.25
CA VAL A 107 17.26 7.62 1.11
C VAL A 107 17.98 6.52 0.32
N ASN A 108 17.89 5.27 0.77
CA ASN A 108 18.41 4.13 0.04
C ASN A 108 17.67 4.00 -1.30
N ARG A 109 18.41 4.13 -2.41
CA ARG A 109 17.83 4.06 -3.76
C ARG A 109 17.23 2.68 -4.07
N SER A 110 17.70 1.62 -3.42
CA SER A 110 17.10 0.30 -3.56
C SER A 110 15.66 0.25 -3.05
N LEU A 111 15.21 1.22 -2.24
CA LEU A 111 13.83 1.33 -1.75
C LEU A 111 12.99 2.37 -2.51
N GLN A 112 13.44 2.86 -3.66
CA GLN A 112 12.69 3.83 -4.44
C GLN A 112 11.27 3.31 -4.78
N ARG A 113 10.25 4.15 -4.54
CA ARG A 113 8.80 3.86 -4.59
C ARG A 113 8.24 3.05 -3.42
N PHE A 114 9.07 2.68 -2.45
CA PHE A 114 8.70 1.94 -1.23
C PHE A 114 9.13 2.70 0.04
N GLU A 115 9.73 3.88 -0.11
CA GLU A 115 10.23 4.67 1.02
C GLU A 115 9.11 5.20 1.92
N ASP A 116 7.90 5.39 1.38
CA ASP A 116 6.73 5.81 2.12
C ASP A 116 6.17 4.67 2.96
N TYR A 117 6.00 3.49 2.35
CA TYR A 117 5.53 2.29 3.02
C TYR A 117 6.43 1.88 4.20
N GLU A 118 7.75 1.96 4.02
CA GLU A 118 8.71 1.71 5.10
C GLU A 118 8.54 2.67 6.28
N LEU A 119 8.30 3.96 6.00
CA LEU A 119 8.03 4.95 7.03
C LEU A 119 6.67 4.74 7.70
N TRP A 120 5.62 4.42 6.93
CA TRP A 120 4.28 4.16 7.47
C TRP A 120 4.26 2.96 8.41
N LEU A 121 4.98 1.88 8.09
CA LEU A 121 5.13 0.73 8.98
C LEU A 121 5.87 1.09 10.28
N GLN A 122 6.91 1.91 10.23
CA GLN A 122 7.62 2.39 11.42
C GLN A 122 6.73 3.24 12.33
N LEU A 123 5.92 4.12 11.72
CA LEU A 123 5.02 5.02 12.43
C LEU A 123 3.81 4.28 13.01
N ALA A 124 3.17 3.41 12.23
CA ALA A 124 2.01 2.63 12.67
C ALA A 124 2.32 1.71 13.84
N ALA A 125 3.57 1.22 13.93
CA ALA A 125 4.02 0.45 15.08
C ALA A 125 4.01 1.24 16.40
N ARG A 126 4.15 2.58 16.34
CA ARG A 126 4.42 3.43 17.51
C ARG A 126 3.32 4.42 17.82
N TYR A 127 2.58 4.84 16.80
CA TYR A 127 1.62 5.92 16.88
C TYR A 127 0.30 5.52 16.21
N PRO A 128 -0.84 5.71 16.89
CA PRO A 128 -2.13 5.55 16.23
C PRO A 128 -2.27 6.62 15.14
N ILE A 129 -2.88 6.24 14.02
CA ILE A 129 -3.15 7.13 12.89
C ILE A 129 -4.62 7.52 12.86
N ASP A 130 -4.93 8.76 12.49
CA ASP A 130 -6.30 9.18 12.25
C ASP A 130 -6.69 8.99 10.77
N TYR A 131 -7.96 8.72 10.50
CA TYR A 131 -8.48 8.56 9.13
C TYR A 131 -9.58 9.57 8.88
N CYS A 132 -9.31 10.54 8.00
CA CYS A 132 -10.28 11.53 7.58
C CYS A 132 -11.10 10.99 6.40
N GLU A 133 -12.39 10.71 6.64
CA GLU A 133 -13.27 10.11 5.62
C GLU A 133 -13.72 11.06 4.51
N ILE A 134 -13.60 12.38 4.73
CA ILE A 134 -14.00 13.38 3.75
C ILE A 134 -12.90 13.46 2.67
N PRO A 135 -13.20 13.08 1.42
CA PRO A 135 -12.18 13.06 0.38
C PRO A 135 -11.86 14.48 -0.08
N ALA A 136 -10.58 14.86 0.02
CA ALA A 136 -10.07 16.15 -0.46
C ALA A 136 -8.69 16.02 -1.14
N VAL A 137 -8.32 14.80 -1.54
CA VAL A 137 -7.06 14.47 -2.23
C VAL A 137 -7.40 13.76 -3.53
N TYR A 138 -6.75 14.18 -4.60
CA TYR A 138 -6.88 13.59 -5.93
C TYR A 138 -5.53 12.98 -6.29
N TYR A 139 -5.51 11.65 -6.33
CA TYR A 139 -4.34 10.84 -6.68
C TYR A 139 -4.40 10.47 -8.16
N VAL A 140 -3.37 10.83 -8.92
CA VAL A 140 -3.30 10.50 -10.34
C VAL A 140 -2.72 9.10 -10.52
N SER A 141 -3.58 8.19 -10.96
CA SER A 141 -3.15 6.84 -11.34
C SER A 141 -2.57 6.85 -12.76
N HIS A 142 -1.39 6.26 -12.87
CA HIS A 142 -0.78 5.94 -14.15
C HIS A 142 -0.94 4.45 -14.43
N GLU A 143 -1.24 4.07 -15.67
CA GLU A 143 -1.27 2.65 -16.03
C GLU A 143 0.12 2.04 -15.88
N ALA A 144 0.21 0.95 -15.12
CA ALA A 144 1.43 0.17 -14.99
C ALA A 144 1.28 -1.13 -15.79
N VAL A 145 2.17 -1.33 -16.77
CA VAL A 145 2.38 -2.63 -17.41
C VAL A 145 3.44 -3.36 -16.60
N SER A 146 3.03 -4.29 -15.73
CA SER A 146 3.98 -5.02 -14.88
C SER A 146 4.83 -6.01 -15.69
N ALA A 147 5.97 -5.54 -16.18
CA ALA A 147 6.97 -6.40 -16.84
C ALA A 147 7.55 -7.40 -15.83
N PHE A 148 8.15 -8.50 -16.32
CA PHE A 148 8.74 -9.54 -15.46
C PHE A 148 9.74 -8.93 -14.45
N ASP A 149 10.69 -8.12 -14.95
CA ASP A 149 11.74 -7.53 -14.11
C ASP A 149 11.17 -6.56 -13.07
N GLU A 150 10.12 -5.82 -13.40
CA GLU A 150 9.44 -4.93 -12.45
C GLU A 150 8.76 -5.69 -11.31
N VAL A 151 8.27 -6.91 -11.57
CA VAL A 151 7.67 -7.74 -10.51
C VAL A 151 8.75 -8.29 -9.58
N ILE A 152 9.90 -8.68 -10.11
CA ILE A 152 11.03 -9.14 -9.28
C ILE A 152 11.56 -7.98 -8.42
N GLU A 153 11.74 -6.79 -9.02
CA GLU A 153 12.16 -5.59 -8.30
C GLU A 153 11.19 -5.25 -7.14
N GLN A 154 9.88 -5.43 -7.34
CA GLN A 154 8.90 -5.24 -6.27
C GLN A 154 9.07 -6.22 -5.11
N ILE A 155 9.37 -7.49 -5.40
CA ILE A 155 9.62 -8.52 -4.37
C ILE A 155 10.85 -8.15 -3.56
N GLU A 156 11.95 -7.84 -4.24
CA GLU A 156 13.22 -7.43 -3.60
C GLU A 156 13.02 -6.19 -2.71
N LYS A 157 12.30 -5.17 -3.22
CA LYS A 157 11.97 -3.97 -2.46
C LYS A 157 11.14 -4.27 -1.22
N ASN A 158 10.10 -5.09 -1.35
CA ASN A 158 9.29 -5.48 -0.20
C ASN A 158 10.13 -6.23 0.84
N ASP A 159 11.03 -7.11 0.42
CA ASP A 159 11.93 -7.84 1.34
C ASP A 159 12.91 -6.91 2.06
N LEU A 160 13.45 -5.90 1.36
CA LEU A 160 14.27 -4.84 1.96
C LEU A 160 13.50 -3.98 2.96
N VAL A 161 12.23 -3.64 2.67
CA VAL A 161 11.36 -2.97 3.65
C VAL A 161 11.20 -3.86 4.87
N MET A 162 10.93 -5.15 4.66
CA MET A 162 10.77 -6.10 5.76
C MET A 162 12.03 -6.27 6.60
N ASP A 163 13.22 -6.28 6.00
CA ASP A 163 14.49 -6.26 6.74
C ASP A 163 14.65 -4.96 7.54
N SER A 164 14.30 -3.81 6.96
CA SER A 164 14.32 -2.53 7.67
C SER A 164 13.40 -2.55 8.90
N ILE A 165 12.17 -3.05 8.75
CA ILE A 165 11.21 -3.14 9.86
C ILE A 165 11.66 -4.15 10.91
N ALA A 166 12.16 -5.31 10.50
CA ALA A 166 12.71 -6.31 11.42
C ALA A 166 13.88 -5.75 12.25
N ASN A 167 14.69 -4.85 11.67
CA ASN A 167 15.81 -4.22 12.39
C ASN A 167 15.36 -3.05 13.28
N LYS A 168 14.48 -2.17 12.78
CA LYS A 168 14.10 -0.92 13.45
C LYS A 168 12.95 -1.08 14.44
N CYS A 169 12.18 -2.16 14.36
CA CYS A 169 10.95 -2.35 15.10
C CYS A 169 10.79 -3.81 15.60
N ALA A 170 11.91 -4.52 15.83
CA ALA A 170 11.93 -5.92 16.25
C ALA A 170 11.09 -6.19 17.52
N GLU A 171 11.04 -5.19 18.41
CA GLU A 171 10.32 -5.20 19.67
C GLU A 171 8.79 -5.11 19.50
N ILE A 172 8.32 -4.68 18.33
CA ILE A 172 6.91 -4.42 18.03
C ILE A 172 6.36 -5.42 17.01
N TYR A 173 7.15 -5.75 15.99
CA TYR A 173 6.78 -6.68 14.94
C TYR A 173 7.33 -8.08 15.25
N PRO A 174 6.49 -9.06 15.59
CA PRO A 174 6.97 -10.42 15.77
C PRO A 174 7.43 -11.00 14.42
N SER A 175 8.46 -11.85 14.46
CA SER A 175 9.17 -12.34 13.27
C SER A 175 8.29 -13.16 12.32
N ASP A 176 7.26 -13.80 12.85
CA ASP A 176 6.24 -14.51 12.09
C ASP A 176 5.39 -13.56 11.22
N ALA A 177 5.11 -12.34 11.69
CA ALA A 177 4.36 -11.34 10.95
C ALA A 177 5.15 -10.84 9.72
N ILE A 178 6.46 -10.64 9.86
CA ILE A 178 7.36 -10.29 8.75
C ILE A 178 7.40 -11.43 7.72
N THR A 179 7.52 -12.66 8.18
CA THR A 179 7.51 -13.85 7.30
C THR A 179 6.18 -13.98 6.55
N ARG A 180 5.05 -13.77 7.23
CA ARG A 180 3.71 -13.73 6.61
C ARG A 180 3.63 -12.65 5.54
N ARG A 181 4.08 -11.42 5.82
CA ARG A 181 4.08 -10.33 4.85
C ARG A 181 4.85 -10.67 3.59
N ARG A 182 6.05 -11.25 3.72
CA ARG A 182 6.87 -11.71 2.57
C ARG A 182 6.15 -12.75 1.72
N TYR A 183 5.48 -13.70 2.37
CA TYR A 183 4.73 -14.75 1.69
C TYR A 183 3.51 -14.19 0.96
N PHE A 184 2.65 -13.45 1.65
CA PHE A 184 1.40 -12.94 1.08
C PHE A 184 1.62 -11.88 0.00
N PHE A 185 2.71 -11.11 0.07
CA PHE A 185 3.09 -10.21 -1.01
C PHE A 185 3.45 -10.97 -2.29
N ARG A 186 4.24 -12.04 -2.19
CA ARG A 186 4.52 -12.95 -3.31
C ARG A 186 3.25 -13.61 -3.83
N GLU A 187 2.40 -14.11 -2.94
CA GLU A 187 1.14 -14.72 -3.33
C GLU A 187 0.24 -13.75 -4.11
N HIS A 188 0.18 -12.49 -3.70
CA HIS A 188 -0.54 -11.45 -4.43
C HIS A 188 0.02 -11.26 -5.85
N LEU A 189 1.33 -11.06 -5.97
CA LEU A 189 1.98 -10.89 -7.27
C LEU A 189 1.87 -12.14 -8.17
N PHE A 190 1.90 -13.33 -7.58
CA PHE A 190 1.61 -14.58 -8.26
C PHE A 190 0.20 -14.56 -8.87
N ARG A 191 -0.82 -14.17 -8.10
CA ARG A 191 -2.21 -14.09 -8.58
C ARG A 191 -2.37 -13.05 -9.70
N VAL A 192 -1.69 -11.91 -9.60
CA VAL A 192 -1.65 -10.88 -10.65
C VAL A 192 -1.01 -11.44 -11.92
N ALA A 193 0.14 -12.11 -11.82
CA ALA A 193 0.81 -12.72 -12.96
C ALA A 193 -0.08 -13.80 -13.63
N ILE A 194 -0.77 -14.62 -12.84
CA ILE A 194 -1.72 -15.61 -13.35
C ILE A 194 -2.89 -14.94 -14.08
N SER A 195 -3.46 -13.86 -13.54
CA SER A 195 -4.62 -13.18 -14.16
C SER A 195 -4.24 -12.54 -15.50
N GLN A 196 -3.02 -12.02 -15.62
CA GLN A 196 -2.44 -11.47 -16.84
C GLN A 196 -1.91 -12.54 -17.82
N ASN A 197 -2.08 -13.83 -17.50
CA ASN A 197 -1.52 -14.96 -18.25
C ASN A 197 0.02 -14.94 -18.36
N ASN A 198 0.70 -14.23 -17.48
CA ASN A 198 2.15 -14.16 -17.41
C ASN A 198 2.71 -15.38 -16.65
N ARG A 199 2.74 -16.52 -17.33
CA ARG A 199 3.18 -17.81 -16.75
C ARG A 199 4.65 -17.84 -16.35
N LYS A 200 5.50 -17.06 -17.01
CA LYS A 200 6.93 -16.96 -16.68
C LYS A 200 7.12 -16.33 -15.30
N THR A 201 6.52 -15.16 -15.07
CA THR A 201 6.54 -14.50 -13.75
C THR A 201 5.88 -15.37 -12.69
N ALA A 202 4.71 -15.92 -12.97
CA ALA A 202 3.99 -16.77 -12.01
C ALA A 202 4.80 -17.99 -11.57
N ARG A 203 5.52 -18.63 -12.50
CA ARG A 203 6.38 -19.79 -12.18
C ARG A 203 7.51 -19.40 -11.23
N HIS A 204 8.21 -18.30 -11.53
CA HIS A 204 9.34 -17.85 -10.72
C HIS A 204 8.90 -17.56 -9.28
N ILE A 205 7.79 -16.82 -9.11
CA ILE A 205 7.25 -16.50 -7.78
C ILE A 205 6.83 -17.78 -7.03
N LEU A 206 6.18 -18.71 -7.74
CA LEU A 206 5.76 -19.99 -7.14
C LEU A 206 6.96 -20.82 -6.66
N GLU A 207 8.08 -20.79 -7.39
CA GLU A 207 9.33 -21.45 -6.97
C GLU A 207 9.91 -20.81 -5.71
N GLU A 208 9.94 -19.48 -5.60
CA GLU A 208 10.35 -18.79 -4.37
C GLU A 208 9.45 -19.10 -3.16
N MET A 209 8.12 -19.15 -3.38
CA MET A 209 7.17 -19.42 -2.31
C MET A 209 7.35 -20.80 -1.66
N ARG A 210 8.03 -21.75 -2.32
CA ARG A 210 8.33 -23.08 -1.75
C ARG A 210 9.26 -23.04 -0.55
N TYR A 211 10.08 -22.00 -0.42
CA TYR A 211 10.99 -21.85 0.72
C TYR A 211 10.26 -21.41 2.00
N PHE A 212 8.98 -21.04 1.92
CA PHE A 212 8.16 -20.67 3.07
C PHE A 212 7.43 -21.89 3.64
N ASN A 213 8.15 -22.68 4.46
CA ASN A 213 7.67 -23.95 5.03
C ASN A 213 6.36 -23.85 5.84
N GLY A 214 6.01 -22.67 6.36
CA GLY A 214 4.75 -22.44 7.09
C GLY A 214 3.48 -22.43 6.23
N PHE A 215 3.59 -22.52 4.90
CA PHE A 215 2.48 -22.29 3.96
C PHE A 215 2.28 -23.42 2.94
N ILE A 216 2.59 -24.67 3.32
CA ILE A 216 2.50 -25.84 2.43
C ILE A 216 1.11 -25.96 1.77
N GLY A 217 0.03 -25.77 2.54
CA GLY A 217 -1.34 -25.83 2.02
C GLY A 217 -1.62 -24.77 0.96
N SER A 218 -1.25 -23.51 1.24
CA SER A 218 -1.38 -22.40 0.28
C SER A 218 -0.51 -22.62 -0.96
N ASN A 219 0.71 -23.15 -0.80
CA ASN A 219 1.59 -23.50 -1.91
C ASN A 219 1.01 -24.59 -2.82
N LEU A 220 0.34 -25.59 -2.25
CA LEU A 220 -0.36 -26.62 -3.02
C LEU A 220 -1.49 -26.00 -3.84
N LEU A 221 -2.32 -25.16 -3.22
CA LEU A 221 -3.42 -24.48 -3.91
C LEU A 221 -2.92 -23.58 -5.04
N ASN A 222 -1.85 -22.81 -4.80
CA ASN A 222 -1.24 -21.96 -5.81
C ASN A 222 -0.59 -22.78 -6.93
N THR A 223 -0.04 -23.95 -6.64
CA THR A 223 0.45 -24.88 -7.67
C THR A 223 -0.68 -25.40 -8.55
N LEU A 224 -1.83 -25.77 -7.97
CA LEU A 224 -3.01 -26.15 -8.74
C LEU A 224 -3.49 -25.00 -9.63
N LEU A 225 -3.56 -23.78 -9.09
CA LEU A 225 -3.94 -22.58 -9.85
C LEU A 225 -2.98 -22.31 -11.02
N TYR A 226 -1.68 -22.57 -10.85
CA TYR A 226 -0.68 -22.44 -11.90
C TYR A 226 -0.90 -23.40 -13.08
N PHE A 227 -1.44 -24.60 -12.87
CA PHE A 227 -1.73 -25.53 -13.97
C PHE A 227 -3.12 -25.34 -14.58
N THR A 228 -4.02 -24.59 -13.93
CA THR A 228 -5.35 -24.30 -14.45
C THR A 228 -5.28 -23.47 -15.74
N PRO A 229 -5.89 -23.92 -16.85
CA PRO A 229 -5.98 -23.15 -18.09
C PRO A 229 -6.56 -21.75 -17.89
N HIS A 230 -5.97 -20.74 -18.55
CA HIS A 230 -6.34 -19.33 -18.34
C HIS A 230 -7.80 -19.04 -18.67
N CYS A 231 -8.37 -19.72 -19.67
CA CYS A 231 -9.79 -19.59 -20.02
C CYS A 231 -10.74 -19.99 -18.88
N ILE A 232 -10.37 -20.98 -18.07
CA ILE A 232 -11.12 -21.42 -16.89
C ILE A 232 -11.01 -20.37 -15.79
N ILE A 233 -9.80 -19.88 -15.52
CA ILE A 233 -9.56 -18.81 -14.53
C ILE A 233 -10.40 -17.57 -14.86
N LYS A 234 -10.41 -17.14 -16.13
CA LYS A 234 -11.21 -15.99 -16.58
C LYS A 234 -12.70 -16.22 -16.37
N ARG A 235 -13.22 -17.42 -16.67
CA ARG A 235 -14.64 -17.76 -16.45
C ARG A 235 -15.01 -17.75 -14.96
N ILE A 236 -14.16 -18.30 -14.10
CA ILE A 236 -14.37 -18.28 -12.64
C ILE A 236 -14.38 -16.83 -12.14
N GLY A 237 -13.42 -16.01 -12.57
CA GLY A 237 -13.37 -14.59 -12.18
C GLY A 237 -14.63 -13.81 -12.58
N LEU A 238 -15.12 -14.00 -13.81
CA LEU A 238 -16.38 -13.40 -14.26
C LEU A 238 -17.60 -13.88 -13.46
N PHE A 239 -17.62 -15.15 -13.09
CA PHE A 239 -18.68 -15.71 -12.26
C PHE A 239 -18.70 -15.10 -10.85
N ILE A 240 -17.54 -15.02 -10.19
CA ILE A 240 -17.39 -14.40 -8.87
C ILE A 240 -17.78 -12.91 -8.92
N ALA A 241 -17.32 -12.18 -9.93
CA ALA A 241 -17.66 -10.75 -10.09
C ALA A 241 -19.17 -10.53 -10.23
N ARG A 242 -19.89 -11.45 -10.89
CA ARG A 242 -21.36 -11.41 -10.98
C ARG A 242 -22.01 -11.68 -9.63
N LEU A 243 -21.52 -12.65 -8.86
CA LEU A 243 -22.05 -12.95 -7.52
C LEU A 243 -21.87 -11.77 -6.56
N LEU A 244 -20.69 -11.14 -6.55
CA LEU A 244 -20.43 -10.00 -5.69
C LEU A 244 -21.31 -8.79 -6.05
N LYS A 245 -21.54 -8.53 -7.35
CA LYS A 245 -22.47 -7.48 -7.78
C LYS A 245 -23.92 -7.72 -7.34
N LEU A 246 -24.34 -8.99 -7.25
CA LEU A 246 -25.69 -9.34 -6.78
C LEU A 246 -25.84 -9.13 -5.28
N GLN A 247 -24.77 -9.28 -4.49
CA GLN A 247 -24.79 -9.06 -3.05
C GLN A 247 -24.75 -7.58 -2.64
N GLU A 248 -24.29 -6.68 -3.52
CA GLU A 248 -24.31 -5.22 -3.27
C GLU A 248 -25.65 -4.57 -3.67
N SER A 249 -26.53 -5.30 -4.35
CA SER A 249 -27.85 -4.83 -4.80
C SER A 249 -29.03 -5.21 -3.89
N ASP A 250 -28.77 -5.97 -2.82
CA ASP A 250 -29.71 -6.36 -1.76
C ASP A 250 -29.42 -5.61 -0.45
#